data_AF-A0A1Y4TN18-F1
#
_entry.id   AF-A0A1Y4TN18-F1
#
_cell.length_a   1.000
_cell.length_b   1.000
_cell.length_c   1.000
_cell.angle_alpha   90.00
_cell.angle_beta   90.00
_cell.angle_gamma   90.00
#
_symmetry.space_group_name_H-M   'P 1'
#
loop_
_entity.id
_entity.type
_entity.pdbx_description
1 polymer ?
#
loop_
_entity_poly.entity_id
_entity_poly.type
_entity_poly.pdbx_seq_one_letter_code
_entity_poly.pdbx_strand_id
1 'polypeptide(L)'
;MEALLDELFAACHRDVYAYLYSLCRDASLAEDLTGEVFLEAVRSIRGFRGEADCKTWLFSIARHRWLAWLRKKKRQPQLEALQDFLPDGGESPEDLARYTDLLARVRRLLDKEPPRTRKIVAMRLDGYSFYEIGLACGVSESSARVIDHRAKARIRDALQKEGYDGQ
;
A
#
# COMPACT_ATOMS: atom_id res chain seq x y z
N MET A 1 -17.48 6.67 -28.18
CA MET A 1 -16.46 6.53 -27.11
C MET A 1 -17.03 5.77 -25.92
N GLU A 2 -18.24 6.10 -25.45
CA GLU A 2 -18.98 5.30 -24.45
C GLU A 2 -19.26 3.86 -24.92
N ALA A 3 -19.86 3.66 -26.11
CA ALA A 3 -20.16 2.32 -26.62
C ALA A 3 -18.93 1.38 -26.74
N LEU A 4 -17.74 1.92 -27.04
CA LEU A 4 -16.51 1.13 -27.13
C LEU A 4 -16.01 0.71 -25.73
N LEU A 5 -16.23 1.56 -24.73
CA LEU A 5 -15.91 1.24 -23.33
C LEU A 5 -16.88 0.20 -22.78
N ASP A 6 -18.17 0.30 -23.13
CA ASP A 6 -19.18 -0.67 -22.72
C ASP A 6 -18.90 -2.07 -23.30
N GLU A 7 -18.56 -2.16 -24.59
CA GLU A 7 -18.18 -3.43 -25.23
C GLU A 7 -16.92 -4.05 -24.62
N LEU A 8 -15.89 -3.22 -24.37
CA LEU A 8 -14.66 -3.65 -23.72
C LEU A 8 -14.92 -4.13 -22.29
N PHE A 9 -15.73 -3.40 -21.53
CA PHE A 9 -16.08 -3.75 -20.16
C PHE A 9 -16.91 -5.03 -20.12
N ALA A 10 -17.89 -5.20 -21.00
CA ALA A 10 -18.64 -6.45 -21.13
C ALA A 10 -17.71 -7.65 -21.43
N ALA A 11 -16.71 -7.45 -22.31
CA ALA A 11 -15.75 -8.49 -22.66
C ALA A 11 -14.77 -8.85 -21.54
N CYS A 12 -14.43 -7.89 -20.66
CA CYS A 12 -13.44 -8.09 -19.59
C CYS A 12 -14.07 -8.38 -18.22
N HIS A 13 -15.36 -8.07 -18.02
CA HIS A 13 -16.03 -8.20 -16.72
C HIS A 13 -15.93 -9.60 -16.14
N ARG A 14 -16.24 -10.61 -16.95
CA ARG A 14 -16.19 -12.01 -16.54
C ARG A 14 -14.77 -12.44 -16.12
N ASP A 15 -13.76 -11.99 -16.86
CA ASP A 15 -12.36 -12.32 -16.60
C ASP A 15 -11.87 -11.67 -15.30
N VAL A 16 -12.20 -10.39 -15.07
CA VAL A 16 -11.86 -9.65 -13.84
C VAL A 16 -12.57 -10.26 -12.63
N TYR A 17 -13.87 -10.56 -12.75
CA TYR A 17 -14.64 -11.24 -11.70
C TYR A 17 -14.04 -12.61 -11.36
N ALA A 18 -13.77 -13.44 -12.37
CA ALA A 18 -13.22 -14.78 -12.15
C ALA A 18 -11.86 -14.73 -11.44
N TYR A 19 -11.02 -13.75 -11.81
CA TYR A 19 -9.75 -13.52 -11.13
C TYR A 19 -9.93 -13.08 -9.67
N LEU A 20 -10.78 -12.08 -9.40
CA LEU A 20 -11.04 -11.63 -8.03
C LEU A 20 -11.66 -12.75 -7.18
N TYR A 21 -12.61 -13.50 -7.73
CA TYR A 21 -13.19 -14.67 -7.08
C TYR A 21 -12.15 -15.75 -6.77
N SER A 22 -11.17 -15.97 -7.66
CA SER A 22 -10.08 -16.91 -7.42
C SER A 22 -9.21 -16.52 -6.22
N LEU A 23 -9.11 -15.21 -5.93
CA LEU A 23 -8.33 -14.64 -4.84
C LEU A 23 -9.12 -14.62 -3.51
N CYS A 24 -10.35 -14.13 -3.54
CA CYS A 24 -11.13 -13.93 -2.32
C CYS A 24 -11.95 -15.16 -1.89
N ARG A 25 -12.30 -16.03 -2.85
CA ARG A 25 -13.21 -17.18 -2.64
C ARG A 25 -14.55 -16.81 -2.01
N ASP A 26 -15.01 -15.60 -2.29
CA ASP A 26 -16.26 -15.00 -1.79
C ASP A 26 -16.96 -14.30 -2.97
N ALA A 27 -18.17 -14.75 -3.31
CA ALA A 27 -18.90 -14.26 -4.47
C ALA A 27 -19.31 -12.79 -4.32
N SER A 28 -19.83 -12.40 -3.14
CA SER A 28 -20.28 -11.04 -2.87
C SER A 28 -19.10 -10.07 -2.93
N LEU A 29 -17.99 -10.44 -2.31
CA LEU A 29 -16.79 -9.61 -2.32
C LEU A 29 -16.15 -9.53 -3.71
N ALA A 30 -16.15 -10.62 -4.48
CA ALA A 30 -15.66 -10.59 -5.86
C ALA A 30 -16.49 -9.63 -6.72
N GLU A 31 -17.81 -9.61 -6.54
CA GLU A 31 -18.72 -8.72 -7.24
C GLU A 31 -18.48 -7.26 -6.86
N ASP A 32 -18.40 -6.95 -5.57
CA ASP A 32 -18.07 -5.60 -5.06
C ASP A 32 -16.75 -5.08 -5.61
N LEU A 33 -15.68 -5.88 -5.51
CA LEU A 33 -14.36 -5.50 -6.00
C LEU A 33 -14.33 -5.33 -7.53
N THR A 34 -15.10 -6.14 -8.26
CA THR A 34 -15.24 -6.00 -9.71
C THR A 34 -15.86 -4.66 -10.06
N GLY A 35 -16.94 -4.27 -9.37
CA GLY A 35 -17.55 -2.95 -9.53
C GLY A 35 -16.58 -1.80 -9.26
N GLU A 36 -15.78 -1.88 -8.19
CA GLU A 36 -14.75 -0.89 -7.89
C GLU A 36 -13.66 -0.78 -8.98
N VAL A 37 -13.29 -1.89 -9.63
CA VAL A 37 -12.30 -1.91 -10.72
C VAL A 37 -12.79 -1.11 -11.91
N PHE A 38 -14.02 -1.34 -12.36
CA PHE A 38 -14.57 -0.65 -13.53
C PHE A 38 -14.82 0.83 -13.24
N LEU A 39 -15.24 1.17 -12.03
CA LEU A 39 -15.35 2.58 -11.60
C LEU A 39 -14.00 3.29 -11.63
N GLU A 40 -12.94 2.64 -11.16
CA GLU A 40 -11.57 3.19 -11.22
C GLU A 40 -11.05 3.28 -12.65
N ALA A 41 -11.35 2.28 -13.50
CA ALA A 41 -10.99 2.29 -14.90
C ALA A 41 -11.59 3.51 -15.61
N VAL A 42 -12.89 3.80 -15.42
CA VAL A 42 -13.54 5.00 -15.99
C VAL A 42 -12.85 6.29 -15.56
N ARG A 43 -12.41 6.38 -14.29
CA ARG A 43 -11.71 7.57 -13.76
C ARG A 43 -10.31 7.75 -14.34
N SER A 44 -9.62 6.64 -14.60
CA SER A 44 -8.20 6.63 -14.97
C SER A 44 -7.94 6.42 -16.47
N ILE A 45 -8.96 6.08 -17.26
CA ILE A 45 -8.83 5.78 -18.70
C ILE A 45 -8.19 6.93 -19.51
N ARG A 46 -8.42 8.19 -19.11
CA ARG A 46 -7.83 9.36 -19.79
C ARG A 46 -6.30 9.42 -19.68
N GLY A 47 -5.72 8.75 -18.68
CA GLY A 47 -4.28 8.63 -18.49
C GLY A 47 -3.69 7.33 -19.05
N PHE A 48 -4.50 6.44 -19.62
CA PHE A 48 -4.05 5.18 -20.19
C PHE A 48 -3.32 5.45 -21.51
N ARG A 49 -2.01 5.22 -21.54
CA ARG A 49 -1.13 5.49 -22.69
C ARG A 49 -1.12 4.40 -23.76
N GLY A 50 -1.84 3.29 -23.54
CA GLY A 50 -1.87 2.16 -24.48
C GLY A 50 -0.57 1.35 -24.55
N GLU A 51 0.35 1.54 -23.61
CA GLU A 51 1.64 0.82 -23.55
C GLU A 51 1.49 -0.65 -23.10
N ALA A 52 0.37 -0.99 -22.48
CA ALA A 52 -0.01 -2.35 -22.11
C ALA A 52 -1.36 -2.69 -22.75
N ASP A 53 -1.67 -3.98 -22.90
CA ASP A 53 -3.03 -4.39 -23.27
C ASP A 53 -4.03 -3.94 -22.19
N CYS A 54 -5.22 -3.53 -22.63
CA CYS A 54 -6.27 -3.02 -21.76
C CYS A 54 -6.69 -4.05 -20.70
N LYS A 55 -6.70 -5.35 -21.05
CA LYS A 55 -6.90 -6.42 -20.07
C LYS A 55 -5.84 -6.41 -18.99
N THR A 56 -4.55 -6.38 -19.35
CA THR A 56 -3.44 -6.32 -18.40
C THR A 56 -3.56 -5.12 -17.46
N TRP A 57 -3.96 -3.97 -18.00
CA TRP A 57 -4.21 -2.78 -17.20
C TRP A 57 -5.38 -2.95 -16.22
N LEU A 58 -6.52 -3.51 -16.64
CA LEU A 58 -7.66 -3.81 -15.75
C LEU A 58 -7.27 -4.80 -14.64
N PHE A 59 -6.49 -5.83 -14.95
CA PHE A 59 -5.98 -6.77 -13.95
C PHE A 59 -5.05 -6.10 -12.93
N SER A 60 -4.29 -5.08 -13.33
CA SER A 60 -3.47 -4.30 -12.39
C SER A 60 -4.36 -3.55 -11.39
N ILE A 61 -5.47 -2.95 -11.84
CA ILE A 61 -6.45 -2.28 -10.98
C ILE A 61 -7.11 -3.30 -10.05
N ALA A 62 -7.54 -4.46 -10.58
CA ALA A 62 -8.15 -5.53 -9.79
C ALA A 62 -7.24 -6.03 -8.68
N ARG A 63 -5.97 -6.28 -8.99
CA ARG A 63 -4.96 -6.66 -8.01
C ARG A 63 -4.79 -5.58 -6.93
N HIS A 64 -4.73 -4.30 -7.31
CA HIS A 64 -4.64 -3.21 -6.34
C HIS A 64 -5.86 -3.15 -5.41
N ARG A 65 -7.08 -3.32 -5.94
CA ARG A 65 -8.33 -3.33 -5.16
C ARG A 65 -8.37 -4.49 -4.17
N TRP A 66 -7.99 -5.68 -4.61
CA TRP A 66 -7.88 -6.85 -3.73
C TRP A 66 -6.87 -6.61 -2.59
N LEU A 67 -5.67 -6.12 -2.91
CA LEU A 67 -4.66 -5.79 -1.89
C LEU A 67 -5.17 -4.71 -0.93
N ALA A 68 -5.87 -3.69 -1.42
CA ALA A 68 -6.49 -2.67 -0.59
C ALA A 68 -7.51 -3.23 0.40
N TRP A 69 -8.35 -4.16 -0.05
CA TRP A 69 -9.30 -4.83 0.81
C TRP A 69 -8.61 -5.71 1.87
N LEU A 70 -7.62 -6.50 1.47
CA LEU A 70 -6.82 -7.31 2.41
C LEU A 70 -6.17 -6.45 3.49
N ARG A 71 -5.64 -5.27 3.14
CA ARG A 71 -5.08 -4.32 4.11
C ARG A 71 -6.11 -3.85 5.13
N LYS A 72 -7.33 -3.51 4.69
CA LYS A 72 -8.43 -3.13 5.60
C LYS A 72 -8.81 -4.29 6.54
N LYS A 73 -8.83 -5.52 6.04
CA LYS A 73 -9.16 -6.73 6.83
C LYS A 73 -8.06 -7.11 7.82
N LYS A 74 -6.78 -6.95 7.46
CA LYS A 74 -5.60 -7.29 8.28
C LYS A 74 -5.26 -6.29 9.38
N ARG A 75 -6.05 -5.22 9.61
CA ARG A 75 -5.81 -4.26 10.71
C ARG A 75 -6.06 -4.89 12.09
N GLN A 76 -5.20 -5.81 12.50
CA GLN A 76 -4.74 -6.03 13.87
C GLN A 76 -3.32 -5.43 14.01
N PRO A 77 -2.95 -4.87 15.17
CA PRO A 77 -2.15 -3.64 15.21
C PRO A 77 -0.64 -3.82 15.37
N GLN A 78 0.09 -2.84 14.81
CA GLN A 78 1.39 -2.29 15.21
C GLN A 78 2.67 -3.15 15.09
N LEU A 79 2.66 -4.47 15.39
CA LEU A 79 3.89 -5.30 15.42
C LEU A 79 4.66 -5.36 14.09
N GLU A 80 3.98 -5.70 13.01
CA GLU A 80 4.61 -5.87 11.69
C GLU A 80 5.21 -4.57 11.14
N ALA A 81 4.60 -3.42 11.44
CA ALA A 81 5.05 -2.12 10.95
C ALA A 81 6.42 -1.69 11.50
N LEU A 82 6.85 -2.26 12.63
CA LEU A 82 8.15 -1.97 13.22
C LEU A 82 9.31 -2.77 12.64
N GLN A 83 9.05 -3.91 12.01
CA GLN A 83 10.12 -4.69 11.35
C GLN A 83 10.84 -3.87 10.28
N ASP A 84 10.13 -2.94 9.63
CA ASP A 84 10.72 -1.99 8.67
C ASP A 84 11.76 -1.03 9.29
N PHE A 85 11.70 -0.81 10.60
CA PHE A 85 12.57 0.12 11.33
C PHE A 85 13.62 -0.58 12.20
N LEU A 86 13.44 -1.87 12.48
CA LEU A 86 14.37 -2.70 13.24
C LEU A 86 15.48 -3.26 12.33
N PRO A 87 16.69 -3.49 12.84
CA PRO A 87 17.65 -4.42 12.25
C PRO A 87 17.15 -5.87 12.45
N ASP A 88 17.56 -6.81 11.60
CA ASP A 88 17.10 -8.22 11.64
C ASP A 88 17.33 -8.85 13.03
N GLY A 89 16.26 -9.27 13.71
CA GLY A 89 16.31 -10.05 14.96
C GLY A 89 15.41 -9.52 16.09
N GLY A 90 14.50 -10.35 16.60
CA GLY A 90 13.81 -10.13 17.88
C GLY A 90 12.40 -10.74 17.98
N GLU A 91 12.28 -11.94 18.57
CA GLU A 91 11.01 -12.59 18.93
C GLU A 91 11.04 -13.07 20.41
N SER A 92 10.61 -12.23 21.37
CA SER A 92 10.41 -12.60 22.79
C SER A 92 9.40 -11.68 23.54
N PRO A 93 8.66 -12.17 24.56
CA PRO A 93 7.70 -11.35 25.35
C PRO A 93 8.33 -10.25 26.24
N GLU A 94 9.60 -10.37 26.65
CA GLU A 94 10.35 -9.26 27.29
C GLU A 94 10.58 -8.09 26.33
N ASP A 95 10.41 -8.34 25.03
CA ASP A 95 10.46 -7.32 24.01
C ASP A 95 9.23 -6.41 24.06
N LEU A 96 8.09 -6.78 24.65
CA LEU A 96 6.86 -5.99 24.51
C LEU A 96 6.96 -4.58 25.13
N ALA A 97 7.63 -4.43 26.28
CA ALA A 97 7.86 -3.12 26.91
C ALA A 97 8.91 -2.30 26.13
N ARG A 98 10.02 -2.95 25.72
CA ARG A 98 11.04 -2.35 24.84
C ARG A 98 10.45 -1.93 23.49
N TYR A 99 9.51 -2.72 22.98
CA TYR A 99 8.78 -2.57 21.75
C TYR A 99 7.80 -1.39 21.84
N THR A 100 7.12 -1.23 22.98
CA THR A 100 6.25 -0.07 23.24
C THR A 100 7.07 1.23 23.31
N ASP A 101 8.23 1.20 23.96
CA ASP A 101 9.16 2.34 24.02
C ASP A 101 9.77 2.68 22.66
N LEU A 102 10.14 1.66 21.88
CA LEU A 102 10.63 1.82 20.52
C LEU A 102 9.54 2.41 19.60
N LEU A 103 8.30 1.91 19.67
CA LEU A 103 7.16 2.47 18.94
C LEU A 103 6.99 3.96 19.26
N ALA A 104 6.97 4.30 20.54
CA ALA A 104 6.86 5.68 20.97
C ALA A 104 8.05 6.51 20.46
N ARG A 105 9.24 5.93 20.38
CA ARG A 105 10.43 6.62 19.88
C ARG A 105 10.38 6.86 18.36
N VAL A 106 10.10 5.83 17.57
CA VAL A 106 9.89 5.93 16.12
C VAL A 106 8.84 6.99 15.80
N ARG A 107 7.74 7.00 16.55
CA ARG A 107 6.68 7.99 16.37
C ARG A 107 7.15 9.42 16.65
N ARG A 108 7.89 9.64 17.74
CA ARG A 108 8.52 10.95 18.04
C ARG A 108 9.52 11.40 16.97
N LEU A 109 10.25 10.46 16.35
CA LEU A 109 11.17 10.77 15.26
C LEU A 109 10.41 11.14 13.97
N LEU A 110 9.34 10.40 13.64
CA LEU A 110 8.43 10.73 12.53
C LEU A 110 7.70 12.07 12.71
N ASP A 111 7.44 12.48 13.96
CA ASP A 111 6.83 13.79 14.25
C ASP A 111 7.76 14.97 13.93
N LYS A 112 9.08 14.73 13.82
CA LYS A 112 10.06 15.73 13.36
C LYS A 112 10.16 15.83 11.84
N GLU A 113 9.66 14.85 11.11
CA GLU A 113 9.65 14.86 9.65
C GLU A 113 8.58 15.82 9.11
N PRO A 114 8.77 16.40 7.90
CA PRO A 114 7.76 17.20 7.25
C PRO A 114 6.42 16.46 7.11
N PRO A 115 5.26 17.15 7.20
CA PRO A 115 3.94 16.49 7.16
C PRO A 115 3.73 15.54 5.98
N ARG A 116 4.25 15.90 4.81
CA ARG A 116 4.20 15.05 3.60
C ARG A 116 4.99 13.75 3.78
N THR A 117 6.22 13.83 4.30
CA THR A 117 7.06 12.65 4.57
C THR A 117 6.40 11.73 5.59
N ARG A 118 5.87 12.30 6.68
CA ARG A 118 5.14 11.55 7.70
C ARG A 118 3.94 10.80 7.12
N LYS A 119 3.15 11.47 6.26
CA LYS A 119 2.02 10.86 5.57
C LYS A 119 2.46 9.71 4.64
N ILE A 120 3.53 9.92 3.87
CA ILE A 120 4.08 8.89 2.97
C ILE A 120 4.48 7.64 3.75
N VAL A 121 5.26 7.80 4.83
CA VAL A 121 5.70 6.67 5.65
C VAL A 121 4.50 5.99 6.32
N ALA A 122 3.57 6.75 6.90
CA ALA A 122 2.37 6.20 7.53
C ALA A 122 1.54 5.35 6.55
N MET A 123 1.30 5.87 5.33
CA MET A 123 0.60 5.10 4.30
C MET A 123 1.40 3.87 3.87
N ARG A 124 2.73 3.94 3.81
CA ARG A 124 3.55 2.77 3.47
C ARG A 124 3.45 1.67 4.53
N LEU A 125 3.43 2.04 5.81
CA LEU A 125 3.22 1.13 6.94
C LEU A 125 1.80 0.56 6.96
N ASP A 126 0.81 1.34 6.55
CA ASP A 126 -0.56 0.87 6.31
C ASP A 126 -0.68 -0.02 5.05
N GLY A 127 0.44 -0.31 4.37
CA GLY A 127 0.56 -1.23 3.24
C GLY A 127 0.19 -0.65 1.87
N TYR A 128 -0.03 0.66 1.76
CA TYR A 128 -0.33 1.29 0.47
C TYR A 128 0.85 1.17 -0.49
N SER A 129 0.58 0.92 -1.77
CA SER A 129 1.60 0.91 -2.82
C SER A 129 2.17 2.32 -3.02
N PHE A 130 3.40 2.44 -3.52
CA PHE A 130 3.98 3.75 -3.81
C PHE A 130 3.20 4.52 -4.88
N TYR A 131 2.49 3.81 -5.76
CA TYR A 131 1.54 4.41 -6.70
C TYR A 131 0.39 5.09 -5.98
N GLU A 132 -0.32 4.38 -5.10
CA GLU A 132 -1.41 4.93 -4.28
C GLU A 132 -0.95 6.08 -3.41
N ILE A 133 0.25 5.97 -2.82
CA ILE A 133 0.86 7.03 -2.01
C ILE A 133 1.16 8.27 -2.86
N GLY A 134 1.71 8.08 -4.06
CA GLY A 134 1.99 9.16 -5.00
C GLY A 134 0.73 9.95 -5.33
N LEU A 135 -0.36 9.24 -5.69
CA LEU A 135 -1.67 9.84 -5.93
C LEU A 135 -2.18 10.61 -4.70
N ALA A 136 -2.15 10.01 -3.51
CA ALA A 136 -2.67 10.60 -2.28
C ALA A 136 -1.85 11.78 -1.73
N CYS A 137 -0.58 11.90 -2.13
CA CYS A 137 0.35 12.93 -1.65
C CYS A 137 0.72 13.98 -2.72
N GLY A 138 0.24 13.82 -3.95
CA GLY A 138 0.56 14.72 -5.06
C GLY A 138 2.03 14.67 -5.48
N VAL A 139 2.62 13.47 -5.49
CA VAL A 139 4.01 13.21 -5.92
C VAL A 139 4.06 12.03 -6.88
N SER A 140 5.13 11.89 -7.66
CA SER A 140 5.30 10.67 -8.46
C SER A 140 5.51 9.44 -7.57
N GLU A 141 5.18 8.25 -8.08
CA GLU A 141 5.50 6.98 -7.40
C GLU A 141 6.99 6.87 -7.05
N SER A 142 7.86 7.24 -7.98
CA SER A 142 9.31 7.26 -7.77
C SER A 142 9.73 8.19 -6.64
N SER A 143 9.11 9.38 -6.55
CA SER A 143 9.36 10.33 -5.46
C SER A 143 8.89 9.78 -4.12
N ALA A 144 7.70 9.16 -4.08
CA ALA A 144 7.18 8.54 -2.86
C ALA A 144 8.14 7.47 -2.31
N ARG A 145 8.69 6.62 -3.19
CA ARG A 145 9.68 5.59 -2.84
C ARG A 145 10.96 6.19 -2.25
N VAL A 146 11.50 7.24 -2.88
CA VAL A 146 12.71 7.92 -2.40
C VAL A 146 12.48 8.61 -1.06
N ILE A 147 11.32 9.26 -0.87
CA ILE A 147 10.99 9.94 0.37
C ILE A 147 10.87 8.94 1.53
N ASP A 148 10.12 7.84 1.33
CA ASP A 148 9.97 6.77 2.33
C ASP A 148 11.33 6.19 2.75
N HIS A 149 12.15 5.79 1.77
CA HIS A 149 13.47 5.23 2.04
C HIS A 149 14.36 6.19 2.85
N ARG A 150 14.43 7.46 2.44
CA ARG A 150 15.26 8.47 3.14
C ARG A 150 14.76 8.74 4.56
N ALA A 151 13.45 8.72 4.79
CA ALA A 151 12.87 8.89 6.12
C ALA A 151 13.21 7.71 7.04
N LYS A 152 13.02 6.47 6.55
CA LYS A 152 13.39 5.24 7.28
C LYS A 152 14.88 5.19 7.61
N ALA A 153 15.75 5.58 6.68
CA ALA A 153 17.19 5.66 6.93
C ALA A 153 17.53 6.64 8.06
N ARG A 154 16.99 7.86 8.04
CA ARG A 154 17.21 8.85 9.11
C ARG A 154 16.72 8.37 10.48
N ILE A 155 15.58 7.69 10.52
CA ILE A 155 15.03 7.12 11.75
C ILE A 155 15.94 6.02 12.27
N ARG A 156 16.39 5.11 11.40
CA ARG A 156 17.33 4.03 11.75
C ARG A 156 18.64 4.58 12.30
N ASP A 157 19.23 5.58 11.64
CA ASP A 157 20.46 6.24 12.09
C ASP A 157 20.28 6.91 13.46
N ALA A 158 19.12 7.52 13.72
CA ALA A 158 18.82 8.13 15.02
C ALA A 158 18.66 7.09 16.12
N LEU A 159 17.94 5.99 15.84
CA LEU A 159 17.77 4.88 16.77
C LEU A 159 19.11 4.21 17.12
N GLN A 160 19.97 3.98 16.13
CA GLN A 160 21.30 3.40 16.34
C GLN A 160 22.17 4.29 17.24
N LYS A 161 22.15 5.62 17.03
CA LYS A 161 22.86 6.58 17.91
C LYS A 161 22.34 6.59 19.35
N GLU A 162 21.10 6.15 19.56
CA GLU A 162 20.45 6.05 20.86
C GLU A 162 20.64 4.67 21.52
N GLY A 163 21.38 3.76 20.89
CA GLY A 163 21.68 2.42 21.41
C GLY A 163 20.59 1.39 21.14
N TYR A 164 19.66 1.66 20.22
CA TYR A 164 18.75 0.65 19.69
C TYR A 164 19.46 -0.16 18.61
N ASP A 165 20.42 -1.00 19.02
CA ASP A 165 21.10 -1.92 18.14
C ASP A 165 20.30 -3.24 18.09
N GLY A 166 20.03 -3.75 16.88
CA GLY A 166 19.41 -5.06 16.70
C GLY A 166 20.46 -6.12 17.01
N GLN A 167 20.34 -6.73 18.19
CA GLN A 167 21.12 -7.90 18.60
C GLN A 167 20.31 -9.17 18.34
#